data_AF-A0A377UXQ8-F1
#
_entry.id   AF-A0A377UXQ8-F1
#
_cell.length_a   1.000
_cell.length_b   1.000
_cell.length_c   1.000
_cell.angle_alpha   90.00
_cell.angle_beta   90.00
_cell.angle_gamma   90.00
#
_symmetry.space_group_name_H-M   'P 1'
#
loop_
_entity.id
_entity.type
_entity.pdbx_description
1 polymer ?
#
loop_
_entity_poly.entity_id
_entity_poly.type
_entity_poly.pdbx_seq_one_letter_code
_entity_poly.pdbx_strand_id
1 'polypeptide(L)'
;MKSPPLASFMDGIGNGLGYGAILIIVGFLRELIGSGKLFGITVLETVQNGGWYQPNGLFLLAPSAFFIIGLLIWALRSWKPEQQEKE
;
A
#
# COMPACT_ATOMS: atom_id res chain seq x y z
N MET A 1 34.89 -10.29 1.72
CA MET A 1 34.02 -11.25 2.43
C MET A 1 32.63 -10.66 2.46
N LYS A 2 31.64 -11.40 1.97
CA LYS A 2 30.22 -11.01 1.97
C LYS A 2 29.81 -10.59 3.39
N SER A 3 28.91 -9.61 3.49
CA SER A 3 28.42 -9.00 4.72
C SER A 3 28.27 -10.03 5.86
N PRO A 4 28.65 -9.68 7.11
CA PRO A 4 28.60 -10.62 8.22
C PRO A 4 27.18 -11.25 8.34
N PRO A 5 27.06 -12.57 8.61
CA PRO A 5 25.79 -13.29 8.50
C PRO A 5 24.63 -12.65 9.29
N LEU A 6 24.91 -12.12 10.48
CA LEU A 6 23.91 -11.43 11.32
C LEU A 6 23.43 -10.11 10.70
N ALA A 7 24.33 -9.35 10.07
CA ALA A 7 23.98 -8.10 9.41
C ALA A 7 23.10 -8.36 8.17
N SER A 8 23.42 -9.39 7.38
CA SER A 8 22.59 -9.81 6.25
C SER A 8 21.22 -10.33 6.66
N PHE A 9 21.12 -11.01 7.82
CA PHE A 9 19.84 -11.46 8.35
C PHE A 9 18.93 -10.28 8.74
N MET A 10 19.48 -9.30 9.47
CA MET A 10 18.76 -8.07 9.82
C MET A 10 18.33 -7.28 8.58
N ASP A 11 19.19 -7.19 7.56
CA ASP A 11 18.86 -6.52 6.29
C ASP A 11 17.72 -7.25 5.54
N GLY A 12 17.73 -8.58 5.53
CA GLY A 12 16.64 -9.38 4.98
C GLY A 12 15.30 -9.12 5.67
N ILE A 13 15.29 -9.03 7.01
CA ILE A 13 14.09 -8.67 7.77
C ILE A 13 13.64 -7.25 7.43
N GLY A 14 14.55 -6.28 7.37
CA GLY A 14 14.23 -4.89 7.04
C GLY A 14 13.56 -4.75 5.69
N ASN A 15 14.10 -5.41 4.65
CA ASN A 15 13.52 -5.41 3.32
C ASN A 15 12.15 -6.12 3.28
N GLY A 16 12.03 -7.26 3.96
CA GLY A 16 10.77 -8.00 4.06
C GLY A 16 9.67 -7.20 4.75
N LEU A 17 9.98 -6.54 5.86
CA LEU A 17 9.04 -5.67 6.57
C LEU A 17 8.69 -4.43 5.77
N GLY A 18 9.66 -3.80 5.10
CA GLY A 18 9.42 -2.64 4.24
C GLY A 18 8.48 -2.98 3.09
N TYR A 19 8.76 -4.07 2.36
CA TYR A 19 7.91 -4.54 1.27
C TYR A 19 6.52 -4.96 1.77
N GLY A 20 6.47 -5.72 2.88
CA GLY A 20 5.22 -6.14 3.51
C GLY A 20 4.33 -4.96 3.93
N ALA A 21 4.92 -3.92 4.52
CA ALA A 21 4.19 -2.72 4.91
C ALA A 21 3.55 -2.02 3.69
N ILE A 22 4.27 -1.90 2.58
CA ILE A 22 3.73 -1.34 1.33
C ILE A 22 2.56 -2.18 0.82
N LEU A 23 2.70 -3.52 0.80
CA LEU A 23 1.62 -4.40 0.37
C LEU A 23 0.37 -4.28 1.23
N ILE A 24 0.53 -4.18 2.56
CA ILE A 24 -0.59 -4.01 3.49
C ILE A 24 -1.31 -2.68 3.22
N ILE A 25 -0.57 -1.57 3.07
CA ILE A 25 -1.17 -0.25 2.82
C ILE A 25 -1.90 -0.23 1.47
N VAL A 26 -1.28 -0.77 0.42
CA VAL A 26 -1.89 -0.82 -0.92
C VAL A 26 -3.14 -1.71 -0.91
N GLY A 27 -3.06 -2.88 -0.27
CA GLY A 27 -4.19 -3.81 -0.12
C GLY A 27 -5.35 -3.17 0.64
N PHE A 28 -5.06 -2.51 1.77
CA PHE A 28 -6.05 -1.79 2.58
C PHE A 28 -6.82 -0.75 1.76
N LEU A 29 -6.10 0.13 1.04
CA LEU A 29 -6.75 1.17 0.23
C LEU A 29 -7.58 0.56 -0.91
N ARG A 30 -7.09 -0.48 -1.56
CA ARG A 30 -7.81 -1.15 -2.65
C ARG A 30 -9.06 -1.87 -2.18
N GLU A 31 -9.00 -2.54 -1.04
CA GLU A 31 -10.15 -3.28 -0.51
C GLU A 31 -11.23 -2.30 -0.01
N LEU A 32 -10.81 -1.30 0.76
CA LEU A 32 -11.72 -0.31 1.34
C LEU A 32 -12.40 0.52 0.26
N ILE A 33 -11.64 1.06 -0.70
CA ILE A 33 -12.18 1.95 -1.74
C ILE A 33 -12.81 1.15 -2.89
N GLY A 34 -12.27 -0.04 -3.17
CA GLY A 34 -12.76 -0.88 -4.26
C GLY A 34 -14.05 -1.62 -3.93
N SER A 35 -14.25 -2.00 -2.66
CA SER A 35 -15.36 -2.87 -2.25
C SER A 35 -16.11 -2.42 -0.99
N GLY A 36 -15.62 -1.41 -0.27
CA GLY A 36 -16.19 -1.02 1.03
C GLY A 36 -15.87 -1.98 2.17
N LYS A 37 -14.92 -2.91 1.97
CA LYS A 37 -14.58 -3.98 2.92
C LYS A 37 -13.12 -3.89 3.35
N LEU A 38 -12.83 -4.48 4.50
CA LEU A 38 -11.49 -4.72 4.99
C LEU A 38 -11.42 -6.11 5.59
N PHE A 39 -10.47 -6.93 5.13
CA PHE A 39 -10.35 -8.33 5.52
C PHE A 39 -11.67 -9.11 5.38
N GLY A 40 -12.49 -8.78 4.37
CA GLY A 40 -13.82 -9.36 4.14
C GLY A 40 -14.95 -8.84 5.04
N ILE A 41 -14.65 -7.98 6.02
CA ILE A 41 -15.64 -7.32 6.88
C ILE A 41 -16.12 -6.04 6.20
N THR A 42 -17.43 -5.85 6.09
CA THR A 42 -18.01 -4.61 5.55
C THR A 42 -17.78 -3.46 6.51
N VAL A 43 -17.08 -2.42 6.04
CA VAL A 43 -16.80 -1.19 6.80
C VAL A 43 -17.61 -0.02 6.26
N LEU A 44 -17.76 0.02 4.93
CA LEU A 44 -18.60 0.98 4.22
C LEU A 44 -19.75 0.21 3.58
N GLU A 45 -20.96 0.42 4.11
CA GLU A 45 -22.14 -0.26 3.58
C GLU A 45 -22.40 0.22 2.16
N THR A 46 -22.39 -0.73 1.22
CA THR A 46 -22.50 -0.40 -0.19
C THR A 46 -23.93 -0.08 -0.58
N VAL A 47 -24.14 0.73 -1.61
CA VAL A 47 -25.50 1.05 -2.13
C VAL A 47 -26.28 -0.22 -2.49
N GLN A 48 -25.59 -1.28 -2.93
CA GLN A 48 -26.20 -2.58 -3.27
C GLN A 48 -26.83 -3.28 -2.06
N ASN A 49 -26.34 -2.99 -0.85
CA ASN A 49 -26.84 -3.53 0.41
C ASN A 49 -27.72 -2.53 1.19
N GLY A 50 -28.17 -1.45 0.54
CA GLY A 50 -28.96 -0.39 1.19
C GLY A 50 -28.14 0.65 1.95
N GLY A 51 -26.81 0.67 1.76
CA GLY A 51 -25.92 1.69 2.29
C GLY A 51 -25.77 2.92 1.39
N TRP A 52 -24.77 3.75 1.68
CA TRP A 52 -24.50 5.02 0.99
C TRP A 52 -23.24 4.98 0.12
N TYR A 53 -22.40 3.95 0.27
CA TYR A 53 -21.09 3.90 -0.36
C TYR A 53 -21.17 3.26 -1.75
N GLN A 54 -20.74 3.99 -2.79
CA GLN A 54 -20.61 3.44 -4.14
C GLN A 54 -19.16 2.94 -4.35
N PRO A 55 -18.94 1.62 -4.49
CA PRO A 55 -17.58 1.10 -4.66
C PRO A 55 -16.92 1.57 -5.95
N ASN A 56 -15.62 1.86 -5.89
CA ASN A 56 -14.87 2.29 -7.06
C ASN A 56 -14.21 1.10 -7.78
N GLY A 57 -14.80 0.67 -8.89
CA GLY A 57 -14.30 -0.45 -9.68
C GLY A 57 -12.84 -0.30 -10.15
N LEU A 58 -12.32 0.92 -10.32
CA LEU A 58 -10.92 1.14 -10.71
C LEU A 58 -9.94 0.59 -9.66
N PHE A 59 -10.28 0.72 -8.36
CA PHE A 59 -9.43 0.27 -7.24
C PHE A 59 -9.32 -1.25 -7.14
N LEU A 60 -10.24 -1.98 -7.76
CA LEU A 60 -10.18 -3.44 -7.86
C LEU A 60 -9.20 -3.89 -8.96
N LEU A 61 -9.04 -3.10 -10.02
CA LEU A 61 -8.18 -3.43 -11.16
C LEU A 61 -6.69 -3.22 -10.83
N ALA A 62 -5.82 -3.95 -11.54
CA ALA A 62 -4.37 -3.85 -11.40
C ALA A 62 -3.78 -2.42 -11.54
N PRO A 63 -4.28 -1.54 -12.44
CA PRO A 63 -3.75 -0.19 -12.61
C PRO A 63 -3.76 0.67 -11.33
N SER A 64 -4.73 0.45 -10.43
CA SER A 64 -4.84 1.20 -9.18
C SER A 64 -3.61 1.10 -8.28
N ALA A 65 -2.94 -0.06 -8.28
CA ALA A 65 -1.75 -0.28 -7.46
C ALA A 65 -0.62 0.66 -7.87
N PHE A 66 -0.44 0.94 -9.16
CA PHE A 66 0.58 1.87 -9.64
C PHE A 66 0.31 3.30 -9.20
N PHE A 67 -0.95 3.76 -9.26
CA PHE A 67 -1.32 5.08 -8.78
C PHE A 67 -1.09 5.22 -7.27
N ILE A 68 -1.51 4.24 -6.49
CA ILE A 68 -1.34 4.25 -5.03
C ILE A 68 0.15 4.27 -4.67
N ILE A 69 0.96 3.39 -5.26
CA ILE A 69 2.41 3.35 -4.99
C ILE A 69 3.08 4.66 -5.44
N GLY A 70 2.72 5.21 -6.60
CA GLY A 70 3.24 6.48 -7.08
C GLY A 70 2.93 7.63 -6.11
N LEU A 71 1.69 7.71 -5.62
CA LEU A 71 1.29 8.70 -4.62
C LEU A 71 1.97 8.49 -3.27
N LEU A 72 2.17 7.24 -2.83
CA LEU A 72 2.90 6.93 -1.60
C LEU A 72 4.36 7.36 -1.68
N ILE A 73 5.04 7.06 -2.80
CA ILE A 73 6.42 7.48 -3.03
C ILE A 73 6.51 9.01 -3.07
N TRP A 74 5.58 9.67 -3.78
CA TRP A 74 5.51 11.12 -3.83
C TRP A 74 5.32 11.72 -2.42
N ALA A 75 4.34 11.25 -1.66
CA ALA A 75 4.09 11.72 -0.30
C ALA A 75 5.30 11.52 0.63
N LEU A 76 5.96 10.35 0.56
CA LEU A 76 7.18 10.08 1.32
C LEU A 76 8.31 11.02 0.93
N ARG A 77 8.57 11.22 -0.36
CA ARG A 77 9.64 12.11 -0.86
C ARG A 77 9.34 13.59 -0.63
N SER A 78 8.07 13.98 -0.56
CA SER A 78 7.66 15.34 -0.19
C SER A 78 7.84 15.60 1.30
N TRP A 79 7.63 14.60 2.16
CA TRP A 79 7.86 14.72 3.60
C TRP A 79 9.35 14.60 3.97
N LYS A 80 10.08 13.73 3.28
CA LYS A 80 11.52 13.47 3.43
C LYS A 80 12.28 13.85 2.17
N PRO A 81 12.52 15.15 1.94
CA PRO A 81 13.21 15.63 0.75
C PRO A 81 14.66 15.09 0.67
N GLU A 82 15.25 14.62 1.77
CA GLU A 82 16.55 13.95 1.77
C GLU A 82 16.58 12.67 0.92
N GLN A 83 15.43 12.06 0.64
CA GLN A 83 15.28 10.86 -0.20
C GLN A 83 15.01 11.20 -1.68
N GLN A 84 14.94 12.49 -2.04
CA GLN A 84 14.87 12.90 -3.44
C GLN A 84 16.20 12.63 -4.12
N GLU A 85 16.14 12.01 -5.30
CA GLU A 85 17.32 11.84 -6.15
C GLU A 85 17.84 13.22 -6.52
N LYS A 86 19.14 13.46 -6.25
CA LYS A 86 19.84 14.65 -6.73
C LYS A 86 20.31 14.34 -8.14
N GLU A 87 19.94 15.20 -9.10
CA GLU A 87 20.47 15.14 -10.47
C GLU A 87 22.00 15.26 -10.47
#